data_AF-A0A3Q0EJF7-F1
#
_entry.id   AF-A0A3Q0EJF7-F1
#
_cell.length_a   1.000
_cell.length_b   1.000
_cell.length_c   1.000
_cell.angle_alpha   90.00
_cell.angle_beta   90.00
_cell.angle_gamma   90.00
#
_symmetry.space_group_name_H-M   'P 1'
#
loop_
_entity.id
_entity.type
_entity.pdbx_description
1 polymer ?
#
loop_
_entity_poly.entity_id
_entity_poly.type
_entity_poly.pdbx_seq_one_letter_code
_entity_poly.pdbx_strand_id
1 'polypeptide(L)'
;MNVALMKSSEITSYFKFVIFYIMQPIGALNPDRLKKFQERYSSFDDPVIPKFHYGSHYSSAGTVLYYLIRVEPFTTLAIKLQGGKFDHADRMFSDISATWNGVLEDMSDVKELVPELFYLPEVLTNENSIDFGTTQLGGKLDTVKLPAWAENPVDFVHKHRMALESEYVSSHLHEWIDLIFGYKQRGKEAIAANNVFFYITYEGTVDIDKISDPVYLRCIFIFSTLIVV
;
A
#
# COMPACT_ATOMS: atom_id res chain seq x y z
N MET A 1 -22.93 -16.76 -7.08
CA MET A 1 -23.84 -15.64 -6.70
C MET A 1 -23.53 -14.50 -7.64
N ASN A 2 -24.44 -14.15 -8.54
CA ASN A 2 -24.21 -13.17 -9.60
C ASN A 2 -23.99 -11.78 -9.02
N VAL A 3 -22.86 -11.15 -9.35
CA VAL A 3 -22.56 -9.74 -9.03
C VAL A 3 -23.63 -8.80 -9.60
N ALA A 4 -24.36 -9.24 -10.63
CA ALA A 4 -25.51 -8.54 -11.22
C ALA A 4 -26.77 -8.45 -10.32
N LEU A 5 -26.82 -9.13 -9.17
CA LEU A 5 -27.98 -9.09 -8.26
C LEU A 5 -27.80 -8.20 -7.02
N MET A 6 -26.63 -7.59 -6.83
CA MET A 6 -26.44 -6.62 -5.74
C MET A 6 -26.95 -5.25 -6.20
N LYS A 7 -27.95 -4.72 -5.49
CA LYS A 7 -28.57 -3.43 -5.81
C LYS A 7 -27.50 -2.33 -5.77
N SER A 8 -27.59 -1.38 -6.69
CA SER A 8 -26.68 -0.23 -6.85
C SER A 8 -26.36 0.54 -5.54
N SER A 9 -27.24 0.48 -4.53
CA SER A 9 -27.05 1.12 -3.22
C SER A 9 -26.11 0.36 -2.28
N GLU A 10 -25.95 -0.96 -2.44
CA GLU A 10 -25.08 -1.82 -1.60
C GLU A 10 -23.62 -1.86 -2.10
N ILE A 11 -23.38 -1.39 -3.32
CA ILE A 11 -22.06 -1.32 -3.98
C ILE A 11 -21.16 -0.21 -3.41
N THR A 12 -21.67 0.66 -2.53
CA THR A 12 -21.01 1.94 -2.23
C THR A 12 -19.87 1.91 -1.20
N SER A 13 -19.66 0.81 -0.47
CA SER A 13 -18.57 0.67 0.52
C SER A 13 -17.76 -0.63 0.37
N TYR A 14 -18.44 -1.75 0.09
CA TYR A 14 -17.86 -3.09 0.01
C TYR A 14 -16.76 -3.24 -1.06
N PHE A 15 -16.92 -2.58 -2.20
CA PHE A 15 -16.04 -2.76 -3.36
C PHE A 15 -14.94 -1.70 -3.46
N LYS A 16 -15.03 -0.59 -2.72
CA LYS A 16 -14.11 0.54 -2.94
C LYS A 16 -12.65 0.20 -2.64
N PHE A 17 -12.42 -0.61 -1.62
CA PHE A 17 -11.09 -0.97 -1.15
C PHE A 17 -10.33 -1.90 -2.12
N VAL A 18 -11.03 -2.82 -2.79
CA VAL A 18 -10.41 -3.81 -3.72
C VAL A 18 -10.52 -3.38 -5.19
N ILE A 19 -11.58 -2.69 -5.59
CA ILE A 19 -11.84 -2.37 -7.00
C ILE A 19 -11.09 -1.12 -7.47
N PHE A 20 -10.92 -0.09 -6.62
CA PHE A 20 -10.50 1.22 -7.12
C PHE A 20 -9.02 1.29 -7.51
N TYR A 21 -8.14 0.50 -6.88
CA TYR A 21 -6.71 0.55 -7.22
C TYR A 21 -6.38 -0.14 -8.55
N ILE A 22 -7.33 -0.89 -9.15
CA ILE A 22 -7.03 -1.66 -10.36
C ILE A 22 -6.93 -0.77 -11.60
N MET A 23 -7.71 0.31 -11.66
CA MET A 23 -7.75 1.18 -12.85
C MET A 23 -6.74 2.33 -12.79
N GLN A 24 -6.34 2.74 -11.60
CA GLN A 24 -5.50 3.92 -11.35
C GLN A 24 -4.62 3.71 -10.12
N PRO A 25 -3.41 4.30 -10.09
CA PRO A 25 -2.54 4.22 -8.92
C PRO A 25 -3.22 4.83 -7.69
N ILE A 26 -2.88 4.35 -6.49
CA ILE A 26 -3.45 4.82 -5.20
C ILE A 26 -3.47 6.36 -5.12
N GLY A 27 -2.37 7.01 -5.51
CA GLY A 27 -2.22 8.45 -5.49
C GLY A 27 -3.23 9.22 -6.35
N ALA A 28 -3.83 8.57 -7.36
CA ALA A 28 -4.81 9.16 -8.28
C ALA A 28 -6.28 8.97 -7.85
N LEU A 29 -6.56 8.13 -6.85
CA LEU A 29 -7.93 7.81 -6.44
C LEU A 29 -8.71 8.98 -5.84
N ASN A 30 -8.01 9.92 -5.20
CA ASN A 30 -8.59 11.14 -4.65
C ASN A 30 -8.24 12.32 -5.57
N PRO A 31 -9.22 12.94 -6.28
CA PRO A 31 -8.97 14.02 -7.23
C PRO A 31 -8.27 15.26 -6.64
N ASP A 32 -8.65 15.65 -5.41
CA ASP A 32 -8.05 16.82 -4.74
C ASP A 32 -6.59 16.55 -4.38
N ARG A 33 -6.29 15.31 -3.99
CA ARG A 33 -4.92 14.87 -3.70
C ARG A 33 -4.10 14.71 -5.00
N LEU A 34 -4.70 14.15 -6.04
CA LEU A 34 -4.07 13.98 -7.35
C LEU A 34 -3.61 15.32 -7.90
N LYS A 35 -4.42 16.38 -7.78
CA LYS A 35 -4.05 17.73 -8.19
C LYS A 35 -2.75 18.19 -7.51
N LYS A 36 -2.57 17.93 -6.21
CA LYS A 36 -1.33 18.24 -5.49
C LYS A 36 -0.13 17.45 -6.00
N PHE A 37 -0.32 16.17 -6.35
CA PHE A 37 0.74 15.36 -6.97
C PHE A 37 1.14 15.90 -8.35
N GLN A 38 0.18 16.33 -9.17
CA GLN A 38 0.42 16.91 -10.48
C GLN A 38 1.09 18.30 -10.39
N GLU A 39 0.69 19.13 -9.43
CA GLU A 39 1.33 20.41 -9.11
C GLU A 39 2.79 20.19 -8.68
N ARG A 40 3.05 19.22 -7.79
CA ARG A 40 4.41 18.85 -7.40
C ARG A 40 5.22 18.35 -8.60
N TYR A 41 4.68 17.43 -9.41
CA TYR A 41 5.37 16.91 -10.59
C TYR A 41 5.75 18.04 -11.59
N SER A 42 4.81 18.94 -11.86
CA SER A 42 5.00 20.03 -12.82
C SER A 42 5.99 21.10 -12.33
N SER A 43 5.90 21.47 -11.05
CA SER A 43 6.76 22.48 -10.42
C SER A 43 8.13 21.97 -9.97
N PHE A 44 8.30 20.65 -9.81
CA PHE A 44 9.59 20.07 -9.43
C PHE A 44 10.63 20.31 -10.51
N ASP A 45 11.69 21.03 -10.17
CA ASP A 45 12.81 21.35 -11.04
C ASP A 45 14.10 21.13 -10.24
N ASP A 46 14.81 20.08 -10.58
CA ASP A 46 16.07 19.69 -9.95
C ASP A 46 17.05 19.26 -11.05
N PRO A 47 18.31 19.73 -11.03
CA PRO A 47 19.28 19.43 -12.08
C PRO A 47 19.73 17.96 -12.10
N VAL A 48 19.50 17.21 -11.03
CA VAL A 48 19.97 15.83 -10.85
C VAL A 48 18.80 14.85 -10.75
N ILE A 49 17.72 15.25 -10.06
CA ILE A 49 16.59 14.38 -9.76
C ILE A 49 15.51 14.54 -10.83
N PRO A 50 15.12 13.47 -11.54
CA PRO A 50 14.00 13.51 -12.48
C PRO A 50 12.67 13.81 -11.76
N LYS A 51 11.69 14.39 -12.48
CA LYS A 51 10.34 14.62 -11.96
C LYS A 51 9.65 13.30 -11.58
N PHE A 52 8.88 13.34 -10.50
CA PHE A 52 8.11 12.20 -9.99
C PHE A 52 6.81 12.67 -9.32
N HIS A 53 5.79 11.81 -9.32
CA HIS A 53 4.55 12.05 -8.59
C HIS A 53 4.72 11.64 -7.12
N TYR A 54 5.30 10.46 -6.89
CA TYR A 54 5.33 9.81 -5.58
C TYR A 54 6.76 9.66 -5.05
N GLY A 55 7.01 10.25 -3.87
CA GLY A 55 8.29 10.11 -3.17
C GLY A 55 8.38 8.83 -2.33
N SER A 56 7.24 8.24 -1.99
CA SER A 56 7.10 6.90 -1.40
C SER A 56 6.67 5.91 -2.48
N HIS A 57 6.80 4.61 -2.19
CA HIS A 57 6.50 3.53 -3.11
C HIS A 57 5.29 2.72 -2.64
N TYR A 58 4.55 2.10 -3.57
CA TYR A 58 3.37 1.30 -3.25
C TYR A 58 3.70 0.02 -2.50
N SER A 59 4.91 -0.52 -2.70
CA SER A 59 5.44 -1.69 -2.00
C SER A 59 6.79 -1.38 -1.34
N SER A 60 6.96 -1.82 -0.10
CA SER A 60 8.21 -1.74 0.66
C SER A 60 8.21 -2.79 1.78
N ALA A 61 9.39 -3.14 2.34
CA ALA A 61 9.44 -3.97 3.56
C ALA A 61 8.65 -3.34 4.70
N GLY A 62 8.69 -2.00 4.82
CA GLY A 62 7.91 -1.28 5.83
C GLY A 62 6.41 -1.51 5.67
N THR A 63 5.91 -1.49 4.42
CA THR A 63 4.50 -1.80 4.10
C THR A 63 4.13 -3.23 4.46
N VAL A 64 4.97 -4.20 4.10
CA VAL A 64 4.73 -5.62 4.42
C VAL A 64 4.71 -5.83 5.94
N LEU A 65 5.71 -5.31 6.65
CA LEU A 65 5.77 -5.40 8.11
C LEU A 65 4.63 -4.66 8.80
N TYR A 66 4.16 -3.54 8.23
CA TYR A 66 2.99 -2.82 8.71
C TYR A 66 1.74 -3.71 8.70
N TYR A 67 1.44 -4.37 7.59
CA TYR A 67 0.26 -5.25 7.49
C TYR A 67 0.40 -6.54 8.29
N LEU A 68 1.59 -7.15 8.29
CA LEU A 68 1.82 -8.48 8.85
C LEU A 68 2.31 -8.49 10.30
N ILE A 69 2.34 -7.33 10.99
CA ILE A 69 2.94 -7.17 12.32
C ILE A 69 2.43 -8.13 13.41
N ARG A 70 1.26 -8.75 13.21
CA ARG A 70 0.63 -9.71 14.14
C ARG A 70 1.06 -11.17 13.94
N VAL A 71 1.79 -11.47 12.87
CA VAL A 71 2.21 -12.83 12.49
C VAL A 71 3.74 -12.90 12.53
N GLU A 72 4.29 -13.96 13.13
CA GLU A 72 5.74 -14.21 13.06
C GLU A 72 6.13 -14.80 11.70
N PRO A 73 7.33 -14.50 11.16
CA PRO A 73 8.44 -13.76 11.77
C PRO A 73 8.34 -12.23 11.66
N PHE A 74 7.25 -11.68 11.12
CA PHE A 74 7.12 -10.26 10.79
C PHE A 74 7.07 -9.36 12.02
N THR A 75 6.50 -9.83 13.14
CA THR A 75 6.58 -9.13 14.43
C THR A 75 8.04 -8.90 14.84
N THR A 76 8.86 -9.95 14.84
CA THR A 76 10.28 -9.85 15.18
C THR A 76 11.04 -8.93 14.22
N LEU A 77 10.72 -9.00 12.92
CA LEU A 77 11.35 -8.15 11.91
C LEU A 77 10.95 -6.68 12.04
N ALA A 78 9.70 -6.38 12.38
CA ALA A 78 9.22 -5.01 12.61
C ALA A 78 9.92 -4.36 13.81
N ILE A 79 10.08 -5.10 14.91
CA ILE A 79 10.84 -4.65 16.10
C ILE A 79 12.28 -4.33 15.73
N LYS A 80 12.94 -5.21 14.95
CA LYS A 80 14.32 -5.00 14.49
C LYS A 80 14.45 -3.76 13.61
N LEU A 81 13.52 -3.58 12.67
CA LEU A 81 13.50 -2.42 11.78
C LEU A 81 13.39 -1.10 12.56
N GLN A 82 12.60 -1.10 13.64
CA GLN A 82 12.35 0.08 14.47
C GLN A 82 13.32 0.23 15.67
N GLY A 83 14.49 -0.40 15.59
CA GLY A 83 15.57 -0.20 16.57
C GLY A 83 15.36 -0.93 17.90
N GLY A 84 14.65 -2.07 17.89
CA GLY A 84 14.50 -2.95 19.05
C GLY A 84 13.20 -2.79 19.84
N LYS A 85 12.24 -2.00 19.36
CA LYS A 85 10.90 -1.84 19.95
C LYS A 85 9.84 -1.65 18.87
N PHE A 86 8.56 -1.75 19.22
CA PHE A 86 7.48 -1.40 18.29
C PHE A 86 7.49 0.09 17.92
N ASP A 87 6.83 0.41 16.81
CA ASP A 87 6.59 1.79 16.42
C ASP A 87 5.58 2.48 17.35
N HIS A 88 5.40 3.78 17.19
CA HIS A 88 4.30 4.50 17.84
C HIS A 88 2.97 3.86 17.50
N ALA A 89 2.18 3.55 18.54
CA ALA A 89 0.89 2.88 18.42
C ALA A 89 -0.04 3.55 17.38
N ASP A 90 -0.09 4.88 17.35
CA ASP A 90 -0.94 5.62 16.40
C ASP A 90 -0.57 5.42 14.92
N ARG A 91 0.64 4.88 14.62
CA ARG A 91 1.12 4.59 13.27
C ARG A 91 1.04 3.12 12.90
N MET A 92 0.65 2.25 13.83
CA MET A 92 0.58 0.81 13.58
C MET A 92 -0.73 0.45 12.89
N PHE A 93 -0.72 -0.65 12.13
CA PHE A 93 -1.93 -1.16 11.49
C PHE A 93 -2.94 -1.62 12.53
N SER A 94 -4.07 -0.91 12.63
CA SER A 94 -5.07 -1.17 13.67
C SER A 94 -6.52 -1.11 13.20
N ASP A 95 -6.77 -0.53 12.03
CA ASP A 95 -8.12 -0.29 11.52
C ASP A 95 -8.09 -0.23 9.99
N ILE A 96 -8.88 -1.08 9.33
CA ILE A 96 -8.95 -1.16 7.87
C ILE A 96 -9.46 0.15 7.26
N SER A 97 -10.48 0.76 7.87
CA SER A 97 -11.11 1.99 7.37
C SER A 97 -10.18 3.18 7.55
N ALA A 98 -9.51 3.27 8.70
CA ALA A 98 -8.51 4.31 8.92
C ALA A 98 -7.32 4.17 7.95
N THR A 99 -6.88 2.93 7.68
CA THR A 99 -5.80 2.66 6.71
C THR A 99 -6.20 3.09 5.30
N TRP A 100 -7.45 2.82 4.89
CA TRP A 100 -8.00 3.27 3.61
C TRP A 100 -8.01 4.80 3.50
N ASN A 101 -8.48 5.50 4.53
CA ASN A 101 -8.51 6.95 4.52
C ASN A 101 -7.10 7.54 4.50
N GLY A 102 -6.15 6.94 5.24
CA GLY A 102 -4.74 7.31 5.21
C GLY A 102 -4.17 7.27 3.78
N VAL A 103 -4.37 6.17 3.06
CA VAL A 103 -3.92 6.05 1.65
C VAL A 103 -4.70 6.93 0.68
N LEU A 104 -5.76 7.62 1.08
CA LEU A 104 -6.49 8.57 0.24
C LEU A 104 -6.17 10.04 0.55
N GLU A 105 -5.64 10.32 1.74
CA GLU A 105 -5.47 11.69 2.24
C GLU A 105 -4.00 12.09 2.41
N ASP A 106 -3.15 11.16 2.87
CA ASP A 106 -1.73 11.44 3.11
C ASP A 106 -0.97 11.50 1.78
N MET A 107 -0.13 12.53 1.62
CA MET A 107 0.72 12.75 0.44
C MET A 107 1.94 11.81 0.40
N SER A 108 2.26 11.19 1.53
CA SER A 108 3.36 10.24 1.70
C SER A 108 2.91 8.78 1.74
N ASP A 109 1.59 8.52 1.72
CA ASP A 109 1.04 7.17 1.78
C ASP A 109 0.35 6.78 0.47
N VAL A 110 1.06 6.00 -0.34
CA VAL A 110 0.57 5.43 -1.60
C VAL A 110 0.65 3.90 -1.58
N LYS A 111 0.70 3.30 -0.39
CA LYS A 111 0.91 1.86 -0.23
C LYS A 111 -0.28 1.06 -0.79
N GLU A 112 0.04 -0.05 -1.46
CA GLU A 112 -0.93 -1.03 -1.94
C GLU A 112 -1.07 -2.20 -0.96
N LEU A 113 -2.08 -3.02 -1.19
CA LEU A 113 -2.39 -4.17 -0.35
C LEU A 113 -1.37 -5.30 -0.55
N VAL A 114 -1.19 -6.10 0.50
CA VAL A 114 -0.40 -7.34 0.44
C VAL A 114 -1.31 -8.54 0.13
N PRO A 115 -0.78 -9.60 -0.52
CA PRO A 115 -1.56 -10.79 -0.88
C PRO A 115 -2.27 -11.47 0.30
N GLU A 116 -1.68 -11.42 1.49
CA GLU A 116 -2.21 -12.03 2.71
C GLU A 116 -3.60 -11.51 3.09
N LEU A 117 -3.95 -10.27 2.71
CA LEU A 117 -5.30 -9.73 2.93
C LEU A 117 -6.39 -10.40 2.07
N PHE A 118 -6.02 -11.35 1.21
CA PHE A 118 -6.95 -12.13 0.36
C PHE A 118 -7.01 -13.61 0.72
N TYR A 119 -6.18 -14.09 1.67
CA TYR A 119 -6.22 -15.49 2.08
C TYR A 119 -5.85 -15.80 3.54
N LEU A 120 -5.25 -14.88 4.31
CA LEU A 120 -4.69 -15.12 5.63
C LEU A 120 -5.37 -14.25 6.71
N PRO A 121 -6.49 -14.68 7.32
CA PRO A 121 -7.21 -13.90 8.33
C PRO A 121 -6.40 -13.60 9.61
N GLU A 122 -5.39 -14.41 9.90
CA GLU A 122 -4.52 -14.32 11.08
C GLU A 122 -3.78 -12.97 11.16
N VAL A 123 -3.55 -12.31 10.02
CA VAL A 123 -2.93 -10.97 9.97
C VAL A 123 -3.77 -9.89 10.66
N LEU A 124 -5.07 -10.16 10.84
CA LEU A 124 -6.01 -9.23 11.47
C LEU A 124 -6.23 -9.53 12.96
N THR A 125 -5.75 -10.67 13.47
CA THR A 125 -5.98 -11.13 14.84
C THR A 125 -4.71 -11.11 15.68
N ASN A 126 -4.82 -10.75 16.96
CA ASN A 126 -3.70 -10.83 17.90
C ASN A 126 -3.69 -12.17 18.67
N GLU A 127 -3.51 -13.28 17.97
CA GLU A 127 -3.53 -14.62 18.60
C GLU A 127 -2.40 -14.79 19.62
N ASN A 128 -1.26 -14.16 19.36
CA ASN A 128 -0.07 -14.20 20.21
C ASN A 128 -0.17 -13.31 21.46
N SER A 129 -1.28 -12.59 21.66
CA SER A 129 -1.48 -11.67 22.79
C SER A 129 -0.34 -10.66 22.95
N ILE A 130 0.20 -10.19 21.82
CA ILE A 130 1.31 -9.23 21.78
C ILE A 130 0.84 -7.88 22.31
N ASP A 131 1.64 -7.24 23.16
CA ASP A 131 1.38 -5.87 23.59
C ASP A 131 1.95 -4.86 22.60
N PHE A 132 1.07 -4.35 21.74
CA PHE A 132 1.39 -3.31 20.76
C PHE A 132 1.34 -1.89 21.37
N GLY A 133 1.04 -1.77 22.66
CA GLY A 133 0.95 -0.48 23.37
C GLY A 133 -0.40 0.21 23.20
N THR A 134 -0.40 1.51 23.51
CA THR A 134 -1.60 2.33 23.65
C THR A 134 -1.49 3.58 22.79
N THR A 135 -2.53 3.90 22.04
CA THR A 135 -2.63 5.13 21.24
C THR A 135 -2.70 6.37 22.14
N GLN A 136 -2.47 7.55 21.57
CA GLN A 136 -2.58 8.82 22.31
C GLN A 136 -3.97 9.05 22.93
N LEU A 137 -5.00 8.46 22.33
CA LEU A 137 -6.38 8.51 22.82
C LEU A 137 -6.68 7.46 23.91
N GLY A 138 -5.67 6.71 24.37
CA GLY A 138 -5.82 5.70 25.41
C GLY A 138 -6.32 4.34 24.91
N GLY A 139 -6.44 4.14 23.60
CA GLY A 139 -6.88 2.87 23.02
C GLY A 139 -5.74 1.86 22.97
N LYS A 140 -5.90 0.70 23.62
CA LYS A 140 -4.94 -0.39 23.51
C LYS A 140 -5.05 -1.05 22.13
N LEU A 141 -3.92 -1.24 21.47
CA LEU A 141 -3.84 -1.96 20.22
C LEU A 141 -3.92 -3.47 20.44
N ASP A 142 -4.76 -4.13 19.65
CA ASP A 142 -4.96 -5.57 19.70
C ASP A 142 -5.32 -6.08 18.28
N THR A 143 -6.42 -6.81 18.12
CA THR A 143 -7.01 -7.22 16.83
C THR A 143 -7.39 -6.00 15.99
N VAL A 144 -7.18 -6.10 14.67
CA VAL A 144 -7.48 -5.03 13.71
C VAL A 144 -8.99 -4.78 13.68
N LYS A 145 -9.39 -3.51 13.76
CA LYS A 145 -10.78 -3.11 13.60
C LYS A 145 -11.23 -3.33 12.17
N LEU A 146 -12.27 -4.14 12.03
CA LEU A 146 -12.86 -4.47 10.75
C LEU A 146 -13.95 -3.46 10.37
N PRO A 147 -14.23 -3.27 9.08
CA PRO A 147 -15.39 -2.52 8.65
C PRO A 147 -16.70 -3.18 9.12
N ALA A 148 -17.76 -2.39 9.30
CA ALA A 148 -19.06 -2.87 9.81
C ALA A 148 -19.72 -3.97 8.96
N TRP A 149 -19.29 -4.18 7.71
CA TRP A 149 -19.79 -5.21 6.82
C TRP A 149 -19.09 -6.57 6.99
N ALA A 150 -17.97 -6.63 7.72
CA ALA A 150 -17.26 -7.86 8.01
C ALA A 150 -17.61 -8.33 9.43
N GLU A 151 -18.14 -9.54 9.54
CA GLU A 151 -18.55 -10.12 10.81
C GLU A 151 -17.33 -10.53 11.66
N ASN A 152 -16.28 -11.01 11.00
CA ASN A 152 -15.03 -11.46 11.60
C ASN A 152 -13.90 -11.48 10.55
N PRO A 153 -12.63 -11.71 10.95
CA PRO A 153 -11.49 -11.72 10.04
C PRO A 153 -11.61 -12.71 8.87
N VAL A 154 -12.19 -13.89 9.10
CA VAL A 154 -12.39 -14.91 8.07
C VAL A 154 -13.39 -14.42 7.02
N ASP A 155 -14.50 -13.85 7.46
CA ASP A 155 -15.51 -13.25 6.60
C ASP A 155 -14.95 -12.05 5.82
N PHE A 156 -14.14 -11.19 6.45
CA PHE A 156 -13.42 -10.11 5.77
C PHE A 156 -12.57 -10.64 4.60
N VAL A 157 -11.69 -11.61 4.87
CA VAL A 157 -10.80 -12.21 3.88
C VAL A 157 -11.58 -12.92 2.78
N HIS A 158 -12.64 -13.65 3.14
CA HIS A 158 -13.52 -14.32 2.18
C HIS A 158 -14.13 -13.30 1.20
N LYS A 159 -14.66 -12.20 1.72
CA LYS A 159 -15.27 -11.11 0.94
C LYS A 159 -14.24 -10.41 0.05
N HIS A 160 -13.03 -10.18 0.55
CA HIS A 160 -11.89 -9.67 -0.24
C HIS A 160 -11.56 -10.58 -1.42
N ARG A 161 -11.45 -11.89 -1.17
CA ARG A 161 -11.20 -12.89 -2.22
C ARG A 161 -12.32 -12.92 -3.26
N MET A 162 -13.57 -12.89 -2.83
CA MET A 162 -14.72 -12.82 -3.73
C MET A 162 -14.70 -11.57 -4.61
N ALA A 163 -14.24 -10.43 -4.08
CA ALA A 163 -14.10 -9.20 -4.86
C ALA A 163 -12.98 -9.32 -5.90
N LEU A 164 -11.82 -9.89 -5.53
CA LEU A 164 -10.69 -10.13 -6.42
C LEU A 164 -11.07 -11.07 -7.58
N GLU A 165 -11.82 -12.14 -7.29
CA GLU A 165 -12.29 -13.13 -8.28
C GLU A 165 -13.57 -12.70 -9.02
N SER A 166 -13.99 -11.44 -8.88
CA SER A 166 -15.20 -10.95 -9.55
C SER A 166 -14.97 -10.75 -11.05
N GLU A 167 -16.05 -10.81 -11.83
CA GLU A 167 -16.01 -10.53 -13.28
C GLU A 167 -15.51 -9.12 -13.58
N TYR A 168 -15.82 -8.15 -12.71
CA TYR A 168 -15.33 -6.78 -12.84
C TYR A 168 -13.81 -6.73 -12.71
N VAL A 169 -13.25 -7.29 -11.64
CA VAL A 169 -11.79 -7.33 -11.47
C VAL A 169 -11.14 -8.12 -12.58
N SER A 170 -11.67 -9.30 -12.93
CA SER A 170 -11.15 -10.13 -14.03
C SER A 170 -11.07 -9.37 -15.37
N SER A 171 -12.07 -8.53 -15.67
CA SER A 171 -12.10 -7.74 -16.90
C SER A 171 -11.18 -6.52 -16.88
N HIS A 172 -10.74 -6.03 -15.72
CA HIS A 172 -9.91 -4.81 -15.59
C HIS A 172 -8.53 -5.05 -14.98
N LEU A 173 -8.22 -6.23 -14.46
CA LEU A 173 -6.95 -6.54 -13.79
C LEU A 173 -5.73 -6.25 -14.66
N HIS A 174 -5.88 -6.42 -15.97
CA HIS A 174 -4.85 -6.09 -16.95
C HIS A 174 -4.44 -4.61 -16.91
N GLU A 175 -5.32 -3.69 -16.53
CA GLU A 175 -5.01 -2.27 -16.39
C GLU A 175 -4.06 -1.99 -15.21
N TRP A 176 -4.24 -2.73 -14.10
CA TRP A 176 -3.31 -2.69 -12.97
C TRP A 176 -1.96 -3.30 -13.34
N ILE A 177 -1.99 -4.42 -14.06
CA ILE A 177 -0.78 -5.05 -14.59
C ILE A 177 -0.01 -4.06 -15.49
N ASP A 178 -0.70 -3.26 -16.31
CA ASP A 178 -0.08 -2.23 -17.12
C ASP A 178 0.64 -1.15 -16.29
N LEU A 179 0.09 -0.79 -15.13
CA LEU A 179 0.68 0.18 -14.20
C LEU A 179 1.92 -0.38 -13.49
N ILE A 180 1.83 -1.61 -12.97
CA ILE A 180 2.88 -2.18 -12.12
C ILE A 180 3.99 -2.84 -12.95
N PHE A 181 3.64 -3.59 -14.00
CA PHE A 181 4.56 -4.43 -14.77
C PHE A 181 4.60 -4.14 -16.28
N GLY A 182 3.58 -3.46 -16.80
CA GLY A 182 3.41 -3.24 -18.23
C GLY A 182 3.87 -1.86 -18.70
N TYR A 183 3.23 -1.40 -19.77
CA TYR A 183 3.71 -0.25 -20.54
C TYR A 183 3.48 1.11 -19.87
N LYS A 184 2.63 1.18 -18.82
CA LYS A 184 2.38 2.37 -18.00
C LYS A 184 3.28 2.46 -16.76
N GLN A 185 4.27 1.57 -16.62
CA GLN A 185 5.24 1.62 -15.52
C GLN A 185 6.24 2.79 -15.68
N ARG A 186 6.62 3.12 -16.93
CA ARG A 186 7.65 4.15 -17.22
C ARG A 186 7.30 5.02 -18.43
N GLY A 187 8.04 6.12 -18.60
CA GLY A 187 7.95 6.99 -19.77
C GLY A 187 6.67 7.83 -19.83
N LYS A 188 6.31 8.28 -21.05
CA LYS A 188 5.15 9.18 -21.26
C LYS A 188 3.81 8.58 -20.81
N GLU A 189 3.66 7.26 -20.89
CA GLU A 189 2.43 6.56 -20.52
C GLU A 189 2.27 6.52 -18.99
N ALA A 190 3.38 6.34 -18.25
CA ALA A 190 3.38 6.50 -16.79
C ALA A 190 3.03 7.94 -16.38
N ILE A 191 3.54 8.95 -17.09
CA ILE A 191 3.20 10.35 -16.81
C ILE A 191 1.71 10.60 -17.04
N ALA A 192 1.16 10.12 -18.15
CA ALA A 192 -0.26 10.24 -18.46
C ALA A 192 -1.16 9.52 -17.44
N ALA A 193 -0.69 8.39 -16.90
CA ALA A 193 -1.37 7.62 -15.85
C ALA A 193 -1.12 8.15 -14.43
N ASN A 194 -0.31 9.21 -14.25
CA ASN A 194 0.15 9.74 -12.96
C ASN A 194 0.96 8.72 -12.13
N ASN A 195 1.61 7.75 -12.77
CA ASN A 195 2.23 6.58 -12.17
C ASN A 195 3.77 6.67 -12.14
N VAL A 196 4.32 7.82 -11.73
CA VAL A 196 5.78 8.04 -11.72
C VAL A 196 6.29 8.09 -10.29
N PHE A 197 7.10 7.10 -9.91
CA PHE A 197 7.73 6.99 -8.60
C PHE A 197 9.14 7.61 -8.60
N PHE A 198 9.73 7.71 -7.43
CA PHE A 198 11.08 8.24 -7.27
C PHE A 198 12.10 7.39 -8.05
N TYR A 199 13.02 8.04 -8.78
CA TYR A 199 13.81 7.39 -9.83
C TYR A 199 14.63 6.16 -9.38
N ILE A 200 15.08 6.13 -8.13
CA ILE A 200 15.87 5.02 -7.55
C ILE A 200 15.07 3.71 -7.43
N THR A 201 13.75 3.77 -7.53
CA THR A 201 12.87 2.59 -7.47
C THR A 201 12.83 1.82 -8.79
N TYR A 202 13.31 2.43 -9.87
CA TYR A 202 13.36 1.80 -11.18
C TYR A 202 14.70 1.10 -11.41
N GLU A 203 14.65 -0.18 -11.77
CA GLU A 203 15.84 -0.94 -12.16
C GLU A 203 16.65 -0.21 -13.25
N GLY A 204 17.98 -0.20 -13.07
CA GLY A 204 18.95 0.36 -14.01
C GLY A 204 19.18 1.87 -13.91
N THR A 205 18.49 2.59 -13.02
CA THR A 205 18.69 4.05 -12.85
C THR A 205 19.89 4.40 -11.97
N VAL A 206 20.33 3.46 -11.13
CA VAL A 206 21.50 3.64 -10.26
C VAL A 206 22.49 2.51 -10.49
N ASP A 207 23.71 2.88 -10.88
CA ASP A 207 24.84 1.97 -10.98
C ASP A 207 25.43 1.74 -9.59
N ILE A 208 24.99 0.66 -8.95
CA ILE A 208 25.35 0.28 -7.58
C ILE A 208 26.88 0.13 -7.44
N ASP A 209 27.55 -0.37 -8.48
CA ASP A 209 29.00 -0.63 -8.47
C ASP A 209 29.83 0.66 -8.52
N LYS A 210 29.24 1.78 -8.96
CA LYS A 210 29.92 3.08 -9.01
C LYS A 210 29.76 3.90 -7.73
N ILE A 211 28.95 3.44 -6.78
CA ILE A 211 28.72 4.17 -5.53
C ILE A 211 29.83 3.86 -4.53
N SER A 212 30.66 4.86 -4.27
CA SER A 212 31.76 4.77 -3.30
C SER A 212 31.31 5.03 -1.86
N ASP A 213 30.20 5.76 -1.68
CA ASP A 213 29.68 6.12 -0.36
C ASP A 213 28.83 4.96 0.21
N PRO A 214 29.29 4.31 1.30
CA PRO A 214 28.58 3.17 1.89
C PRO A 214 27.22 3.54 2.49
N VAL A 215 26.99 4.81 2.87
CA VAL A 215 25.70 5.31 3.34
C VAL A 215 24.73 5.44 2.18
N TYR A 216 25.17 6.04 1.08
CA TYR A 216 24.38 6.19 -0.13
C TYR A 216 24.04 4.83 -0.75
N LEU A 217 25.00 3.90 -0.76
CA LEU A 217 24.82 2.51 -1.20
C LEU A 217 23.74 1.81 -0.36
N ARG A 218 23.81 1.91 0.97
CA ARG A 218 22.78 1.34 1.86
C ARG A 218 21.40 1.92 1.62
N CYS A 219 21.29 3.24 1.44
CA CYS A 219 20.01 3.88 1.12
C CYS A 219 19.42 3.29 -0.16
N ILE A 220 20.22 3.17 -1.22
CA ILE A 220 19.73 2.62 -2.49
C ILE A 220 19.32 1.16 -2.37
N PHE A 221 20.11 0.31 -1.69
CA PHE A 221 19.71 -1.08 -1.44
C PHE A 221 18.38 -1.20 -0.69
N ILE A 222 18.12 -0.31 0.28
CA ILE A 222 16.84 -0.28 1.01
C ILE A 222 15.68 0.10 0.07
N PHE A 223 15.89 1.01 -0.89
CA PHE A 223 14.84 1.43 -1.80
C PHE A 223 14.66 0.52 -3.04
N SER A 224 15.71 -0.14 -3.53
CA SER A 224 15.69 -0.93 -4.77
C SER A 224 15.39 -2.42 -4.57
N THR A 225 15.73 -3.00 -3.42
CA THR A 225 15.61 -4.46 -3.18
C THR A 225 14.27 -4.86 -2.53
N LEU A 226 13.33 -3.93 -2.38
CA LEU A 226 12.13 -4.09 -1.55
C LEU A 226 10.81 -3.83 -2.28
N ILE A 227 10.80 -3.92 -3.61
CA ILE A 227 9.53 -4.13 -4.34
C ILE A 227 9.14 -5.59 -4.13
N VAL A 228 8.45 -5.85 -3.03
CA VAL A 228 7.84 -7.16 -2.73
C VAL A 228 6.45 -7.12 -3.37
N VAL A 229 6.25 -7.81 -4.49
CA VAL A 229 4.91 -8.14 -5.00
C VAL A 229 4.73 -9.65 -4.84
#